data_AF-A0A2V8VH66-F1
#
_entry.id   AF-A0A2V8VH66-F1
#
_cell.length_a   1.000
_cell.length_b   1.000
_cell.length_c   1.000
_cell.angle_alpha   90.00
_cell.angle_beta   90.00
_cell.angle_gamma   90.00
#
_symmetry.space_group_name_H-M   'P 1'
#
loop_
_entity.id
_entity.type
_entity.pdbx_description
1 polymer ?
#
loop_
_entity_poly.entity_id
_entity_poly.type
_entity_poly.pdbx_seq_one_letter_code
_entity_poly.pdbx_strand_id
1 'polypeptide(L)'
;MRCPPQGLGPAWEAFEDARPVIEREINSANDNPLVDPETGALYRAGNFYGGHIARLLDTWKLDCAVMANWANALMAVLVDPKFNNGLPPNLVSETGVNSGFKGMQLSVTSLACAVRQMAGPSSIHSLATEEYNQDVVSLGMHAAVTALDALECLRNEVAMVLIAAAQAVDLRPASAKLGTRNRRVHAAIRQISDLLERDRPLEQDVAGVAPLIAAGEL
;
A
#
# COMPACT_ATOMS: atom_id res chain seq x y z
N MET A 1 2.92 -0.47 21.30
CA MET A 1 3.06 -1.25 20.04
C MET A 1 4.39 -1.97 20.07
N ARG A 2 4.46 -3.23 19.61
CA ARG A 2 5.67 -4.07 19.78
C ARG A 2 6.24 -4.63 18.47
N CYS A 3 5.37 -5.11 17.57
CA CYS A 3 5.80 -5.84 16.37
C CYS A 3 5.73 -5.11 15.02
N PRO A 4 5.46 -3.78 14.87
CA PRO A 4 5.48 -3.16 13.54
C PRO A 4 6.75 -3.41 12.72
N PRO A 5 7.98 -3.39 13.28
CA PRO A 5 9.18 -3.68 12.49
C PRO A 5 9.18 -5.11 11.92
N GLN A 6 8.79 -6.10 12.72
CA GLN A 6 8.71 -7.50 12.27
C GLN A 6 7.54 -7.75 11.32
N GLY A 7 6.49 -6.92 11.42
CA GLY A 7 5.29 -7.03 10.59
C GLY A 7 5.42 -6.40 9.20
N LEU A 8 6.19 -5.31 9.09
CA LEU A 8 6.38 -4.56 7.85
C LEU A 8 7.72 -4.87 7.17
N GLY A 9 8.71 -5.38 7.92
CA GLY A 9 10.04 -5.75 7.42
C GLY A 9 10.02 -6.71 6.22
N PRO A 10 9.21 -7.80 6.24
CA PRO A 10 9.17 -8.74 5.11
C PRO A 10 8.77 -8.09 3.78
N ALA A 11 7.80 -7.16 3.80
CA ALA A 11 7.38 -6.44 2.60
C ALA A 11 8.49 -5.50 2.08
N TRP A 12 9.25 -4.90 2.99
CA TRP A 12 10.41 -4.07 2.64
C TRP A 12 11.53 -4.91 1.98
N GLU A 13 11.87 -6.05 2.57
CA GLU A 13 12.86 -6.97 2.01
C GLU A 13 12.43 -7.49 0.63
N ALA A 14 11.15 -7.89 0.49
CA ALA A 14 10.58 -8.33 -0.79
C ALA A 14 10.63 -7.25 -1.87
N PHE A 15 10.51 -5.97 -1.50
CA PHE A 15 10.63 -4.86 -2.43
C PHE A 15 12.08 -4.64 -2.89
N GLU A 16 13.05 -4.70 -1.98
CA GLU A 16 14.48 -4.60 -2.33
C GLU A 16 14.91 -5.75 -3.26
N ASP A 17 14.46 -6.97 -2.97
CA ASP A 17 14.77 -8.17 -3.76
C ASP A 17 14.07 -8.20 -5.13
N ALA A 18 13.10 -7.32 -5.37
CA ALA A 18 12.37 -7.25 -6.64
C ALA A 18 13.19 -6.63 -7.78
N ARG A 19 14.10 -5.71 -7.45
CA ARG A 19 14.86 -4.93 -8.44
C ARG A 19 15.58 -5.82 -9.48
N PRO A 20 16.35 -6.86 -9.09
CA PRO A 20 17.03 -7.72 -10.04
C PRO A 20 16.08 -8.50 -10.98
N VAL A 21 14.85 -8.78 -10.55
CA VAL A 21 13.85 -9.46 -11.40
C VAL A 21 13.37 -8.52 -12.50
N ILE A 22 13.00 -7.29 -12.13
CA ILE A 22 12.53 -6.26 -13.06
C ILE A 22 13.65 -5.84 -14.01
N GLU A 23 14.85 -5.59 -13.49
CA GLU A 23 16.01 -5.20 -14.30
C GLU A 23 16.43 -6.29 -15.29
N ARG A 24 16.29 -7.57 -14.91
CA ARG A 24 16.55 -8.68 -15.84
C ARG A 24 15.51 -8.72 -16.96
N GLU A 25 14.22 -8.61 -16.61
CA GLU A 25 13.15 -8.68 -17.60
C GLU A 25 13.23 -7.54 -18.62
N ILE A 26 13.38 -6.30 -18.15
CA ILE A 26 13.40 -5.11 -19.02
C ILE A 26 14.62 -5.07 -19.95
N ASN A 27 15.74 -5.69 -19.55
CA ASN A 27 16.96 -5.78 -20.33
C ASN A 27 17.12 -7.14 -21.06
N SER A 28 16.07 -7.97 -21.10
CA SER A 28 16.09 -9.26 -21.79
C SER A 28 15.58 -9.16 -23.24
N ALA A 29 15.97 -10.11 -24.08
CA ALA A 29 15.33 -10.34 -25.37
C ALA A 29 14.08 -11.22 -25.17
N ASN A 30 12.94 -10.59 -24.83
CA ASN A 30 11.66 -11.22 -24.49
C ASN A 30 10.69 -11.36 -25.68
N ASP A 31 11.24 -11.54 -26.89
CA ASP A 31 10.49 -11.74 -28.13
C ASP A 31 10.61 -13.19 -28.66
N ASN A 32 9.86 -13.50 -29.71
CA ASN A 32 9.95 -14.74 -30.47
C ASN A 32 9.54 -14.53 -31.94
N PRO A 33 10.36 -14.98 -32.93
CA PRO A 33 11.63 -15.68 -32.78
C PRO A 33 12.79 -14.75 -32.46
N LEU A 34 13.89 -15.32 -31.97
CA LEU A 34 15.15 -14.61 -31.77
C LEU A 34 16.14 -14.91 -32.90
N VAL A 35 16.96 -13.93 -33.24
CA VAL A 35 18.03 -14.07 -34.25
C VAL A 35 19.36 -13.81 -33.57
N ASP A 36 20.30 -14.73 -33.72
CA ASP A 36 21.69 -14.52 -33.31
C ASP A 36 22.38 -13.61 -34.35
N PRO A 37 22.85 -12.41 -33.96
CA PRO A 37 23.46 -11.47 -34.88
C PRO A 37 24.81 -11.94 -35.44
N GLU A 38 25.51 -12.87 -34.77
CA GLU A 38 26.82 -13.35 -35.21
C GLU A 38 26.69 -14.48 -36.24
N THR A 39 25.75 -15.40 -36.02
CA THR A 39 25.59 -16.61 -36.85
C THR A 39 24.43 -16.51 -37.85
N GLY A 40 23.50 -15.58 -37.65
CA GLY A 40 22.24 -15.51 -38.37
C GLY A 40 21.25 -16.63 -38.03
N ALA A 41 21.55 -17.44 -37.00
CA ALA A 41 20.68 -18.53 -36.58
C ALA A 41 19.36 -18.01 -36.00
N LEU A 42 18.27 -18.68 -36.33
CA LEU A 42 16.93 -18.36 -35.85
C LEU A 42 16.49 -19.34 -34.76
N TYR A 43 16.10 -18.82 -33.61
CA TYR A 43 15.65 -19.56 -32.44
C TYR A 43 14.16 -19.32 -32.17
N ARG A 44 13.40 -20.40 -32.01
CA ARG A 44 12.02 -20.35 -31.52
C ARG A 44 12.08 -20.42 -30.00
N ALA A 45 11.62 -19.37 -29.34
CA ALA A 45 11.74 -19.18 -27.90
C ALA A 45 10.38 -18.96 -27.24
N GLY A 46 10.34 -19.11 -25.92
CA GLY A 46 9.19 -18.77 -25.07
C GLY A 46 9.44 -17.54 -24.20
N ASN A 47 10.41 -16.70 -24.56
CA ASN A 47 10.89 -15.61 -23.69
C ASN A 47 9.84 -14.52 -23.42
N PHE A 48 8.78 -14.45 -24.24
CA PHE A 48 7.63 -13.57 -24.02
C PHE A 48 6.74 -13.99 -22.84
N TYR A 49 6.97 -15.18 -22.24
CA TYR A 49 6.22 -15.64 -21.07
C TYR A 49 6.62 -14.86 -19.81
N GLY A 50 5.81 -13.86 -19.45
CA GLY A 50 6.06 -12.97 -18.29
C GLY A 50 5.84 -13.59 -16.90
N GLY A 51 6.15 -14.87 -16.70
CA GLY A 51 5.91 -15.59 -15.43
C GLY A 51 6.68 -15.04 -14.24
N HIS A 52 7.90 -14.55 -14.46
CA HIS A 52 8.72 -13.93 -13.40
C HIS A 52 8.06 -12.67 -12.85
N ILE A 53 7.59 -11.80 -13.73
CA ILE A 53 6.88 -10.56 -13.36
C ILE A 53 5.52 -10.87 -12.73
N ALA A 54 4.76 -11.82 -13.28
CA ALA A 54 3.48 -12.22 -12.71
C ALA A 54 3.61 -12.69 -11.25
N ARG A 55 4.55 -13.59 -10.97
CA ARG A 55 4.81 -14.10 -9.61
C ARG A 55 5.24 -12.98 -8.65
N LEU A 56 6.11 -12.08 -9.11
CA LEU A 56 6.57 -10.94 -8.32
C LEU A 56 5.39 -10.06 -7.89
N LEU A 57 4.56 -9.66 -8.84
CA LEU A 57 3.43 -8.76 -8.61
C LEU A 57 2.32 -9.44 -7.80
N ASP A 58 2.10 -10.74 -7.97
CA ASP A 58 1.21 -11.52 -7.11
C ASP A 58 1.67 -11.54 -5.66
N THR A 59 2.98 -11.58 -5.42
CA THR A 59 3.56 -11.48 -4.08
C THR A 59 3.37 -10.08 -3.50
N TRP A 60 3.58 -9.02 -4.29
CA TRP A 60 3.35 -7.64 -3.85
C TRP A 60 1.90 -7.35 -3.49
N LYS A 61 0.91 -7.94 -4.17
CA LYS A 61 -0.50 -7.84 -3.76
C LYS A 61 -0.74 -8.42 -2.37
N LEU A 62 -0.11 -9.56 -2.06
CA LEU A 62 -0.15 -10.15 -0.73
C LEU A 62 0.50 -9.23 0.32
N ASP A 63 1.67 -8.66 0.01
CA ASP A 63 2.35 -7.73 0.90
C ASP A 63 1.52 -6.47 1.16
N CYS A 64 0.85 -5.93 0.13
CA CYS A 64 -0.09 -4.82 0.29
C CYS A 64 -1.22 -5.17 1.26
N ALA A 65 -1.80 -6.38 1.17
CA ALA A 65 -2.85 -6.82 2.08
C ALA A 65 -2.35 -7.00 3.53
N VAL A 66 -1.10 -7.43 3.72
CA VAL A 66 -0.47 -7.49 5.05
C VAL A 66 -0.26 -6.09 5.61
N MET A 67 0.27 -5.16 4.82
CA MET A 67 0.45 -3.76 5.23
C MET A 67 -0.88 -3.08 5.55
N ALA A 68 -1.93 -3.36 4.79
CA ALA A 68 -3.29 -2.88 5.07
C ALA A 68 -3.81 -3.38 6.42
N ASN A 69 -3.62 -4.68 6.74
CA ASN A 69 -3.98 -5.18 8.07
C ASN A 69 -3.25 -4.44 9.21
N TRP A 70 -1.99 -4.07 9.00
CA TRP A 70 -1.24 -3.26 9.96
C TRP A 70 -1.80 -1.84 10.08
N ALA A 71 -2.05 -1.16 8.96
CA ALA A 71 -2.62 0.18 8.95
C ALA A 71 -3.98 0.21 9.68
N ASN A 72 -4.86 -0.74 9.39
CA ASN A 72 -6.13 -0.90 10.10
C ASN A 72 -5.96 -1.15 11.61
N ALA A 73 -5.01 -2.01 12.01
CA ALA A 73 -4.73 -2.26 13.43
C ALA A 73 -4.16 -1.01 14.14
N LEU A 74 -3.32 -0.23 13.48
CA LEU A 74 -2.78 1.03 13.98
C LEU A 74 -3.90 2.06 14.19
N MET A 75 -4.81 2.19 13.22
CA MET A 75 -5.98 3.07 13.34
C MET A 75 -6.83 2.67 14.56
N ALA A 76 -7.11 1.38 14.74
CA ALA A 76 -7.90 0.89 15.86
C ALA A 76 -7.26 1.23 17.22
N VAL A 77 -5.93 1.13 17.33
CA VAL A 77 -5.19 1.53 18.54
C VAL A 77 -5.30 3.04 18.81
N LEU A 78 -5.28 3.88 17.77
CA LEU A 78 -5.36 5.34 17.93
C LEU A 78 -6.73 5.79 18.44
N VAL A 79 -7.81 5.25 17.87
CA VAL A 79 -9.17 5.76 18.11
C VAL A 79 -9.83 5.17 19.37
N ASP A 80 -9.35 4.04 19.89
CA ASP A 80 -9.91 3.40 21.08
C ASP A 80 -9.21 3.87 22.38
N PRO A 81 -9.93 4.50 23.32
CA PRO A 81 -9.38 4.98 24.60
C PRO A 81 -8.80 3.87 25.48
N LYS A 82 -9.19 2.60 25.26
CA LYS A 82 -8.62 1.45 25.97
C LYS A 82 -7.16 1.19 25.61
N PHE A 83 -6.72 1.61 24.42
CA PHE A 83 -5.39 1.30 23.89
C PHE A 83 -4.56 2.56 23.57
N ASN A 84 -5.21 3.71 23.38
CA ASN A 84 -4.55 4.92 22.93
C ASN A 84 -3.87 5.72 24.07
N ASN A 85 -3.73 5.18 25.28
CA ASN A 85 -3.06 5.81 26.42
C ASN A 85 -3.64 7.19 26.83
N GLY A 86 -4.96 7.31 26.94
CA GLY A 86 -5.61 8.50 27.53
C GLY A 86 -5.92 9.63 26.55
N LEU A 87 -5.96 9.34 25.24
CA LEU A 87 -6.57 10.26 24.27
C LEU A 87 -8.09 10.10 24.28
N PRO A 88 -8.85 11.14 23.89
CA PRO A 88 -10.30 11.03 23.78
C PRO A 88 -10.69 9.98 22.74
N PRO A 89 -11.85 9.30 22.92
CA PRO A 89 -12.32 8.31 21.95
C PRO A 89 -12.54 8.97 20.59
N ASN A 90 -12.07 8.31 19.53
CA ASN A 90 -12.10 8.82 18.15
C ASN A 90 -11.41 10.18 17.95
N LEU A 91 -10.46 10.51 18.83
CA LEU A 91 -9.53 11.64 18.68
C LEU A 91 -10.22 13.02 18.54
N VAL A 92 -11.37 13.22 19.21
CA VAL A 92 -12.10 14.49 19.19
C VAL A 92 -12.69 14.82 20.57
N SER A 93 -12.83 16.11 20.86
CA SER A 93 -13.55 16.62 22.04
C SER A 93 -15.08 16.53 21.88
N GLU A 94 -15.81 16.70 22.99
CA GLU A 94 -17.28 16.71 23.02
C GLU A 94 -17.91 15.46 22.36
N THR A 95 -17.44 14.30 22.82
CA THR A 95 -17.86 12.99 22.32
C THR A 95 -19.37 12.82 22.42
N GLY A 96 -20.02 12.45 21.32
CA GLY A 96 -21.48 12.31 21.23
C GLY A 96 -22.14 13.44 20.43
N VAL A 97 -21.51 14.62 20.38
CA VAL A 97 -21.82 15.67 19.39
C VAL A 97 -20.93 15.49 18.16
N ASN A 98 -19.63 15.27 18.38
CA ASN A 98 -18.67 14.98 17.32
C ASN A 98 -18.44 13.46 17.18
N SER A 99 -18.30 13.02 15.94
CA SER A 99 -17.92 11.66 15.53
C SER A 99 -16.41 11.50 15.38
N GLY A 100 -15.68 12.58 15.11
CA GLY A 100 -14.23 12.56 14.94
C GLY A 100 -13.79 11.56 13.88
N PHE A 101 -12.87 10.67 14.25
CA PHE A 101 -12.26 9.70 13.34
C PHE A 101 -13.06 8.41 13.10
N LYS A 102 -14.31 8.31 13.61
CA LYS A 102 -15.16 7.12 13.38
C LYS A 102 -15.34 6.81 11.89
N GLY A 103 -15.70 7.81 11.10
CA GLY A 103 -15.93 7.65 9.66
C GLY A 103 -14.66 7.21 8.94
N MET A 104 -13.53 7.82 9.28
CA MET A 104 -12.23 7.46 8.73
C MET A 104 -11.82 6.03 9.08
N GLN A 105 -12.09 5.55 10.30
CA GLN A 105 -11.83 4.16 10.68
C GLN A 105 -12.64 3.16 9.82
N LEU A 106 -13.90 3.49 9.49
CA LEU A 106 -14.72 2.67 8.61
C LEU A 106 -14.12 2.62 7.19
N SER A 107 -13.66 3.77 6.68
CA SER A 107 -12.99 3.84 5.38
C SER A 107 -11.70 3.02 5.35
N VAL A 108 -10.85 3.14 6.38
CA VAL A 108 -9.64 2.31 6.56
C VAL A 108 -9.99 0.82 6.54
N THR A 109 -11.00 0.41 7.31
CA THR A 109 -11.45 -1.00 7.34
C THR A 109 -11.94 -1.47 5.98
N SER A 110 -12.70 -0.64 5.26
CA SER A 110 -13.22 -0.96 3.93
C SER A 110 -12.10 -1.13 2.91
N LEU A 111 -11.11 -0.24 2.91
CA LEU A 111 -9.96 -0.31 2.03
C LEU A 111 -9.12 -1.57 2.32
N ALA A 112 -8.87 -1.88 3.60
CA ALA A 112 -8.16 -3.10 3.97
C ALA A 112 -8.88 -4.35 3.48
N CYS A 113 -10.22 -4.40 3.56
CA CYS A 113 -11.02 -5.48 2.98
C CYS A 113 -10.86 -5.57 1.46
N ALA A 114 -10.88 -4.45 0.74
CA ALA A 114 -10.71 -4.42 -0.71
C ALA A 114 -9.33 -4.92 -1.13
N VAL A 115 -8.26 -4.43 -0.49
CA VAL A 115 -6.88 -4.88 -0.76
C VAL A 115 -6.73 -6.39 -0.53
N ARG A 116 -7.36 -6.93 0.52
CA ARG A 116 -7.35 -8.38 0.79
C ARG A 116 -8.07 -9.20 -0.27
N GLN A 117 -9.16 -8.68 -0.84
CA GLN A 117 -9.84 -9.35 -1.95
C GLN A 117 -8.97 -9.36 -3.21
N MET A 118 -8.25 -8.27 -3.47
CA MET A 118 -7.31 -8.13 -4.59
C MET A 118 -6.05 -8.99 -4.44
N ALA A 119 -5.73 -9.48 -3.23
CA ALA A 119 -4.52 -10.27 -2.95
C ALA A 119 -4.49 -11.67 -3.61
N GLY A 120 -5.57 -12.11 -4.25
CA GLY A 120 -5.60 -13.34 -5.02
C GLY A 120 -4.54 -13.35 -6.14
N PRO A 121 -3.70 -14.39 -6.28
CA PRO A 121 -2.72 -14.47 -7.36
C PRO A 121 -3.42 -14.49 -8.71
N SER A 122 -3.02 -13.61 -9.63
CA SER A 122 -3.56 -13.62 -10.99
C SER A 122 -3.01 -14.81 -11.76
N SER A 123 -1.77 -15.24 -11.49
CA SER A 123 -1.06 -16.26 -12.25
C SER A 123 -1.69 -17.66 -12.18
N ILE A 124 -2.56 -17.94 -11.21
CA ILE A 124 -3.23 -19.25 -11.08
C ILE A 124 -4.48 -19.38 -11.96
N HIS A 125 -4.89 -18.30 -12.61
CA HIS A 125 -6.12 -18.26 -13.43
C HIS A 125 -5.85 -18.49 -14.93
N SER A 126 -4.70 -19.09 -15.27
CA SER A 126 -4.36 -19.41 -16.66
C SER A 126 -5.42 -20.30 -17.32
N LEU A 127 -5.81 -19.95 -18.54
CA LEU A 127 -6.74 -20.69 -19.37
C LEU A 127 -6.20 -20.76 -20.80
N ALA A 128 -6.49 -21.88 -21.48
CA ALA A 128 -6.04 -22.08 -22.85
C ALA A 128 -6.74 -21.12 -23.83
N THR A 129 -5.97 -20.60 -24.78
CA THR A 129 -6.42 -19.73 -25.88
C THR A 129 -5.74 -20.15 -27.18
N GLU A 130 -6.15 -19.54 -28.30
CA GLU A 130 -5.58 -19.81 -29.63
C GLU A 130 -5.58 -21.31 -30.00
N GLU A 131 -6.72 -21.98 -29.86
CA GLU A 131 -6.85 -23.43 -30.16
C GLU A 131 -5.77 -24.29 -29.47
N TYR A 132 -5.44 -23.97 -28.21
CA TYR A 132 -4.36 -24.61 -27.40
C TYR A 132 -2.92 -24.28 -27.83
N ASN A 133 -2.72 -23.37 -28.78
CA ASN A 133 -1.38 -22.82 -29.06
C ASN A 133 -0.86 -21.96 -27.90
N GLN A 134 -1.75 -21.37 -27.10
CA GLN A 134 -1.44 -20.71 -25.84
C GLN A 134 -2.22 -21.38 -24.71
N ASP A 135 -1.78 -22.57 -24.31
CA ASP A 135 -2.41 -23.40 -23.28
C ASP A 135 -2.13 -22.93 -21.84
N VAL A 136 -0.96 -22.32 -21.62
CA VAL A 136 -0.55 -21.73 -20.33
C VAL A 136 -0.01 -20.30 -20.52
N VAL A 137 -0.59 -19.34 -19.80
CA VAL A 137 -0.23 -17.91 -19.85
C VAL A 137 0.07 -17.38 -18.44
N SER A 138 0.92 -16.36 -18.34
CA SER A 138 1.38 -15.86 -17.04
C SER A 138 0.37 -14.96 -16.32
N LEU A 139 -0.53 -14.32 -17.08
CA LEU A 139 -1.41 -13.25 -16.60
C LEU A 139 -0.66 -12.07 -15.94
N GLY A 140 0.59 -11.81 -16.37
CA GLY A 140 1.46 -10.77 -15.79
C GLY A 140 0.85 -9.37 -15.81
N MET A 141 0.14 -8.99 -16.89
CA MET A 141 -0.55 -7.70 -16.95
C MET A 141 -1.71 -7.59 -15.96
N HIS A 142 -2.46 -8.68 -15.74
CA HIS A 142 -3.53 -8.70 -14.73
C HIS A 142 -2.94 -8.55 -13.33
N ALA A 143 -1.83 -9.24 -13.04
CA ALA A 143 -1.10 -9.09 -11.79
C ALA A 143 -0.66 -7.62 -11.57
N ALA A 144 -0.15 -6.96 -12.62
CA ALA A 144 0.30 -5.56 -12.56
C ALA A 144 -0.84 -4.57 -12.28
N VAL A 145 -1.95 -4.67 -13.02
CA VAL A 145 -3.10 -3.77 -12.85
C VAL A 145 -3.68 -3.93 -11.44
N THR A 146 -3.92 -5.16 -11.00
CA THR A 146 -4.47 -5.40 -9.66
C THR A 146 -3.49 -5.00 -8.55
N ALA A 147 -2.17 -5.14 -8.76
CA ALA A 147 -1.16 -4.66 -7.81
C ALA A 147 -1.17 -3.12 -7.70
N LEU A 148 -1.38 -2.41 -8.82
CA LEU A 148 -1.50 -0.96 -8.81
C LEU A 148 -2.73 -0.49 -8.03
N ASP A 149 -3.89 -1.11 -8.28
CA ASP A 149 -5.13 -0.82 -7.55
C ASP A 149 -4.98 -1.08 -6.04
N ALA A 150 -4.36 -2.20 -5.67
CA ALA A 150 -4.07 -2.54 -4.27
C ALA A 150 -3.14 -1.52 -3.61
N LEU A 151 -2.11 -1.05 -4.32
CA LEU A 151 -1.18 -0.04 -3.83
C LEU A 151 -1.86 1.32 -3.63
N GLU A 152 -2.78 1.70 -4.52
CA GLU A 152 -3.54 2.94 -4.38
C GLU A 152 -4.47 2.91 -3.16
N CYS A 153 -5.20 1.81 -2.95
CA CYS A 153 -6.01 1.62 -1.75
C CYS A 153 -5.16 1.69 -0.47
N LEU A 154 -4.02 1.00 -0.45
CA LEU A 154 -3.09 1.02 0.69
C LEU A 154 -2.56 2.42 0.97
N ARG A 155 -2.22 3.20 -0.07
CA ARG A 155 -1.73 4.57 0.07
C ARG A 155 -2.77 5.47 0.75
N ASN A 156 -4.03 5.36 0.35
CA ASN A 156 -5.12 6.10 0.98
C ASN A 156 -5.33 5.66 2.44
N GLU A 157 -5.22 4.37 2.72
CA GLU A 157 -5.30 3.84 4.09
C GLU A 157 -4.18 4.39 4.98
N VAL A 158 -2.93 4.38 4.50
CA VAL A 158 -1.77 4.93 5.22
C VAL A 158 -1.92 6.44 5.43
N ALA A 159 -2.41 7.19 4.43
CA ALA A 159 -2.68 8.62 4.57
C ALA A 159 -3.68 8.90 5.71
N MET A 160 -4.78 8.13 5.79
CA MET A 160 -5.76 8.23 6.87
C MET A 160 -5.13 7.95 8.25
N VAL A 161 -4.31 6.89 8.36
CA VAL A 161 -3.59 6.56 9.61
C VAL A 161 -2.63 7.68 10.02
N LEU A 162 -1.93 8.29 9.06
CA LEU A 162 -1.02 9.41 9.31
C LEU A 162 -1.76 10.67 9.78
N ILE A 163 -2.91 10.99 9.18
CA ILE A 163 -3.77 12.10 9.64
C ILE A 163 -4.25 11.85 11.08
N ALA A 164 -4.72 10.64 11.38
CA ALA A 164 -5.11 10.27 12.74
C ALA A 164 -3.93 10.30 13.73
N ALA A 165 -2.74 9.88 13.31
CA ALA A 165 -1.55 9.96 14.13
C ALA A 165 -1.14 11.41 14.41
N ALA A 166 -1.26 12.31 13.44
CA ALA A 166 -1.02 13.73 13.63
C ALA A 166 -2.01 14.33 14.62
N GLN A 167 -3.30 14.02 14.49
CA GLN A 167 -4.33 14.39 15.46
C GLN A 167 -3.98 13.88 16.87
N ALA A 168 -3.59 12.61 16.98
CA ALA A 168 -3.21 12.02 18.26
C ALA A 168 -2.01 12.72 18.90
N VAL A 169 -1.05 13.19 18.10
CA VAL A 169 0.10 13.99 18.59
C VAL A 169 -0.35 15.32 19.15
N ASP A 170 -1.21 16.06 18.45
CA ASP A 170 -1.62 17.40 18.89
C ASP A 170 -2.49 17.38 20.14
N LEU A 171 -3.23 16.28 20.35
CA LEU A 171 -3.99 16.05 21.57
C LEU A 171 -3.12 15.62 22.76
N ARG A 172 -1.82 15.35 22.55
CA ARG A 172 -0.88 15.13 23.66
C ARG A 172 -0.47 16.44 24.30
N PRO A 173 -0.12 16.41 25.60
CA PRO A 173 0.48 17.57 26.25
C PRO A 173 1.72 18.07 25.50
N ALA A 174 1.91 19.39 25.45
CA ALA A 174 3.05 20.04 24.80
C ALA A 174 4.43 19.62 25.35
N SER A 175 4.48 18.95 26.51
CA SER A 175 5.71 18.34 27.04
C SER A 175 6.16 17.10 26.26
N ALA A 176 5.28 16.48 25.47
CA ALA A 176 5.61 15.36 24.59
C ALA A 176 6.44 15.85 23.40
N LYS A 177 7.67 15.35 23.27
CA LYS A 177 8.57 15.75 22.18
C LYS A 177 8.57 14.69 21.06
N LEU A 178 8.25 15.13 19.84
CA LEU A 178 8.52 14.36 18.64
C LEU A 178 10.02 14.33 18.32
N GLY A 179 10.50 13.17 17.87
CA GLY A 179 11.79 13.05 17.20
C GLY A 179 11.83 13.83 15.88
N THR A 180 13.03 14.15 15.39
CA THR A 180 13.23 15.06 14.24
C THR A 180 12.46 14.66 12.99
N ARG A 181 12.51 13.39 12.58
CA ARG A 181 11.79 12.90 11.39
C ARG A 181 10.27 12.94 11.57
N ASN A 182 9.76 12.46 12.71
CA ASN A 182 8.32 12.50 13.00
C ASN A 182 7.77 13.92 13.06
N ARG A 183 8.58 14.89 13.52
CA ARG A 183 8.21 16.31 13.51
C ARG A 183 8.06 16.86 12.10
N ARG A 184 8.94 16.46 11.17
CA ARG A 184 8.81 16.84 9.75
C ARG A 184 7.54 16.27 9.14
N VAL A 185 7.27 14.97 9.35
CA VAL A 185 6.05 14.31 8.87
C VAL A 185 4.79 15.00 9.43
N HIS A 186 4.76 15.23 10.75
CA HIS A 186 3.66 15.93 11.41
C HIS A 186 3.45 17.34 10.84
N ALA A 187 4.51 18.12 10.66
CA ALA A 187 4.43 19.45 10.08
C ALA A 187 3.91 19.43 8.64
N ALA A 188 4.36 18.48 7.81
CA ALA A 188 3.88 18.32 6.44
C ALA A 188 2.38 17.97 6.39
N ILE A 189 1.93 17.06 7.26
CA ILE A 189 0.50 16.74 7.38
C ILE A 189 -0.30 17.98 7.81
N ARG A 190 0.21 18.78 8.75
CA ARG A 190 -0.46 19.99 9.24
C ARG A 190 -0.48 21.17 8.27
N GLN A 191 0.26 21.09 7.17
CA GLN A 191 0.08 22.04 6.07
C GLN A 191 -1.15 21.71 5.20
N ILE A 192 -1.72 20.52 5.33
CA ILE A 192 -2.82 20.01 4.51
C ILE A 192 -4.07 19.75 5.33
N SER A 193 -3.91 19.11 6.49
CA SER A 193 -4.98 18.69 7.38
C SER A 193 -4.88 19.46 8.69
N ASP A 194 -5.83 20.35 8.94
CA ASP A 194 -5.91 21.10 10.20
C ASP A 194 -6.37 20.22 11.37
N LEU A 195 -6.08 20.65 12.60
CA LEU A 195 -6.56 19.99 13.82
C LEU A 195 -8.07 19.84 13.77
N LEU A 196 -8.57 18.62 14.01
CA LEU A 196 -10.00 18.37 14.03
C LEU A 196 -10.57 18.70 15.41
N GLU A 197 -11.05 19.95 15.59
CA GLU A 197 -11.73 20.38 16.83
C GLU A 197 -13.22 20.04 16.83
N ARG A 198 -13.84 20.05 15.64
CA ARG A 198 -15.25 19.72 15.38
C ARG A 198 -15.37 18.95 14.08
N ASP A 199 -16.44 18.17 13.94
CA ASP A 199 -16.68 17.37 12.73
C ASP A 199 -16.68 18.25 11.47
N ARG A 200 -15.92 17.80 10.48
CA ARG A 200 -15.92 18.30 9.09
C ARG A 200 -15.60 17.14 8.13
N PRO A 201 -15.91 17.28 6.84
CA PRO A 201 -15.45 16.33 5.83
C PRO A 201 -13.91 16.27 5.80
N LEU A 202 -13.36 15.07 5.64
CA LEU A 202 -11.91 14.78 5.67
C LEU A 202 -11.41 14.19 4.34
N GLU A 203 -12.27 14.06 3.32
CA GLU A 203 -11.87 13.48 2.03
C GLU A 203 -10.78 14.30 1.33
N GLN A 204 -10.82 15.63 1.46
CA GLN A 204 -9.81 16.51 0.86
C GLN A 204 -8.47 16.41 1.59
N ASP A 205 -8.49 16.20 2.91
CA ASP A 205 -7.27 15.96 3.68
C ASP A 205 -6.55 14.69 3.20
N VAL A 206 -7.31 13.62 2.99
CA VAL A 206 -6.77 12.35 2.48
C VAL A 206 -6.25 12.54 1.06
N ALA A 207 -7.02 13.20 0.19
CA ALA A 207 -6.62 13.50 -1.19
C ALA A 207 -5.37 14.38 -1.28
N GLY A 208 -5.11 15.24 -0.28
CA GLY A 208 -3.90 16.05 -0.19
C GLY A 208 -2.70 15.29 0.38
N VAL A 209 -2.88 14.43 1.39
CA VAL A 209 -1.78 13.70 2.04
C VAL A 209 -1.31 12.50 1.22
N ALA A 210 -2.22 11.76 0.57
CA ALA A 210 -1.87 10.55 -0.17
C ALA A 210 -0.81 10.78 -1.28
N PRO A 211 -0.87 11.87 -2.08
CA PRO A 211 0.17 12.17 -3.07
C PRO A 211 1.57 12.37 -2.47
N LEU A 212 1.69 12.93 -1.25
CA LEU A 212 2.99 13.11 -0.60
C LEU A 212 3.69 11.77 -0.30
N ILE A 213 2.90 10.73 0.01
CA ILE A 213 3.41 9.37 0.18
C ILE A 213 3.96 8.84 -1.15
N ALA A 214 3.23 9.03 -2.25
CA ALA A 214 3.65 8.59 -3.58
C ALA A 214 4.93 9.29 -4.05
N ALA A 215 5.09 10.58 -3.71
CA ALA A 215 6.26 11.38 -4.04
C ALA A 215 7.48 11.11 -3.14
N GLY A 216 7.31 10.36 -2.04
CA GLY A 216 8.38 10.13 -1.06
C GLY A 216 8.75 11.37 -0.24
N GLU A 217 7.78 12.28 -0.04
CA GLU A 217 8.01 13.58 0.60
C GLU A 217 7.81 13.56 2.13
N LEU A 218 7.23 12.47 2.67
CA LEU A 218 7.05 12.24 4.10
C LEU A 218 8.23 11.48 4.73
#